data_AF-A0A8T6DWM6-F1
#
_entry.id   AF-A0A8T6DWM6-F1
#
_cell.length_a   1.000
_cell.length_b   1.000
_cell.length_c   1.000
_cell.angle_alpha   90.00
_cell.angle_beta   90.00
_cell.angle_gamma   90.00
#
_symmetry.space_group_name_H-M   'P 1'
#
loop_
_entity.id
_entity.type
_entity.pdbx_description
1 polymer ?
#
loop_
_entity_poly.entity_id
_entity_poly.type
_entity_poly.pdbx_seq_one_letter_code
_entity_poly.pdbx_strand_id
1 'polypeptide(L)'
;MRLLLFATGAIVVYLQYQLWLGEDGWLALRARQAEAAEQLEIIANLREGNRDLEVEVLDLKNGTEAIEERARSELGMIREGETFYIIVD
;
A
#
# COMPACT_ATOMS: atom_id res chain seq x y z
N MET A 1 -11.46 60.66 -4.89
CA MET A 1 -12.33 59.55 -5.37
C MET A 1 -11.68 58.69 -6.46
N ARG A 2 -11.17 59.25 -7.58
CA ARG A 2 -10.57 58.45 -8.67
C ARG A 2 -9.33 57.62 -8.25
N LEU A 3 -8.50 58.15 -7.37
CA LEU A 3 -7.32 57.46 -6.80
C LEU A 3 -7.67 56.20 -5.99
N LEU A 4 -8.78 56.23 -5.24
CA LEU A 4 -9.24 55.08 -4.47
C LEU A 4 -9.68 53.95 -5.39
N LEU A 5 -10.35 54.27 -6.51
CA LEU A 5 -10.74 53.27 -7.51
C LEU A 5 -9.53 52.56 -8.14
N PHE A 6 -8.46 53.30 -8.45
CA PHE A 6 -7.24 52.71 -8.98
C PHE A 6 -6.52 51.84 -7.94
N ALA A 7 -6.46 52.28 -6.68
CA ALA A 7 -5.86 51.49 -5.61
C ALA A 7 -6.62 50.18 -5.37
N THR A 8 -7.96 50.23 -5.31
CA THR A 8 -8.78 49.02 -5.18
C THR A 8 -8.64 48.12 -6.39
N GLY A 9 -8.62 48.67 -7.61
CA GLY A 9 -8.41 47.88 -8.83
C GLY A 9 -7.05 47.16 -8.84
N ALA A 10 -5.98 47.84 -8.44
CA ALA A 10 -4.64 47.25 -8.36
C ALA A 10 -4.58 46.10 -7.34
N ILE A 11 -5.23 46.26 -6.18
CA ILE A 11 -5.31 45.20 -5.15
C ILE A 11 -6.08 43.99 -5.69
N VAL A 12 -7.20 44.21 -6.39
CA VAL A 12 -7.98 43.12 -7.00
C VAL A 12 -7.16 42.37 -8.04
N VAL A 13 -6.47 43.08 -8.95
CA VAL A 13 -5.63 42.44 -9.97
C VAL A 13 -4.48 41.66 -9.33
N TYR A 14 -3.85 42.20 -8.29
CA TYR A 14 -2.79 41.51 -7.56
C TYR A 14 -3.28 40.21 -6.89
N LEU A 15 -4.45 40.25 -6.24
CA LEU A 15 -5.07 39.06 -5.64
C LEU A 15 -5.48 38.03 -6.69
N GLN A 16 -6.02 38.46 -7.83
CA GLN A 16 -6.34 37.55 -8.93
C GLN A 16 -5.08 36.88 -9.49
N TYR A 17 -3.99 37.64 -9.65
CA TYR A 17 -2.71 37.10 -10.09
C TYR A 17 -2.15 36.07 -9.10
N GLN A 18 -2.21 36.36 -7.79
CA GLN A 18 -1.78 35.42 -6.75
C GLN A 18 -2.67 34.16 -6.72
N LEU A 19 -3.98 34.28 -6.98
CA LEU A 19 -4.87 33.13 -6.99
C LEU A 19 -4.60 32.18 -8.17
N TRP A 20 -4.13 32.72 -9.30
CA TRP A 20 -3.85 31.95 -10.52
C TRP A 20 -2.42 31.39 -10.55
N LEU A 21 -1.43 32.17 -10.12
CA LEU A 21 0.01 31.82 -10.20
C LEU A 21 0.68 31.60 -8.84
N GLY A 22 -0.02 31.80 -7.73
CA GLY A 22 0.53 31.58 -6.40
C GLY A 22 0.77 30.11 -6.11
N GLU A 23 1.70 29.87 -5.19
CA GLU A 23 2.15 28.55 -4.74
C GLU A 23 1.01 27.67 -4.17
N ASP A 24 -0.07 28.32 -3.72
CA ASP A 24 -1.32 27.70 -3.22
C ASP A 24 -2.48 27.76 -4.25
N GLY A 25 -2.21 28.20 -5.48
CA GLY A 25 -3.21 28.36 -6.54
C GLY A 25 -3.72 27.04 -7.11
N TRP A 26 -4.80 27.10 -7.89
CA TRP A 26 -5.47 25.94 -8.51
C TRP A 26 -4.53 25.01 -9.29
N LEU A 27 -3.43 25.54 -9.82
CA LEU A 27 -2.43 24.76 -10.56
C LEU A 27 -1.59 23.86 -9.65
N ALA A 28 -1.17 24.39 -8.49
CA ALA A 28 -0.38 23.65 -7.50
C ALA A 28 -1.21 22.55 -6.83
N LEU A 29 -2.50 22.82 -6.57
CA LEU A 29 -3.42 21.80 -6.04
C LEU A 29 -3.63 20.64 -7.03
N ARG A 30 -3.73 20.93 -8.34
CA ARG A 30 -3.83 19.87 -9.35
C ARG A 30 -2.56 19.04 -9.47
N ALA A 31 -1.38 19.66 -9.38
CA ALA A 31 -0.11 18.94 -9.39
C ALA A 31 0.00 18.00 -8.18
N ARG A 32 -0.35 18.48 -6.98
CA ARG A 32 -0.37 17.66 -5.75
C ARG A 32 -1.42 16.54 -5.79
N GLN A 33 -2.57 16.77 -6.42
CA GLN A 33 -3.59 15.73 -6.62
C GLN A 33 -3.15 14.66 -7.62
N ALA A 34 -2.39 15.03 -8.65
CA ALA A 34 -1.84 14.07 -9.62
C ALA A 34 -0.81 13.13 -8.97
N GLU A 35 0.10 13.67 -8.16
CA GLU A 35 1.09 12.87 -7.41
C GLU A 35 0.41 11.89 -6.43
N ALA A 36 -0.64 12.33 -5.74
CA ALA A 36 -1.39 11.48 -4.82
C ALA A 36 -2.13 10.33 -5.55
N ALA A 37 -2.64 10.58 -6.75
CA ALA A 37 -3.30 9.57 -7.56
C ALA A 37 -2.32 8.47 -8.02
N GLU A 38 -1.13 8.86 -8.48
CA GLU A 38 -0.08 7.93 -8.89
C GLU A 38 0.38 7.04 -7.72
N GLN A 39 0.56 7.63 -6.53
CA GLN A 39 0.94 6.86 -5.34
C GLN A 39 -0.12 5.84 -4.91
N LEU A 40 -1.41 6.18 -5.05
CA LEU A 40 -2.51 5.26 -4.75
C LEU A 40 -2.54 4.06 -5.69
N GLU A 41 -2.25 4.28 -6.97
CA GLU A 41 -2.17 3.21 -7.97
C GLU A 41 -1.01 2.23 -7.67
N ILE A 42 0.16 2.75 -7.30
CA ILE A 42 1.31 1.94 -6.90
C ILE A 42 0.98 1.09 -5.65
N ILE A 43 0.34 1.68 -4.64
CA ILE A 43 -0.05 0.96 -3.43
C ILE A 43 -1.08 -0.13 -3.74
N ALA A 44 -2.03 0.12 -4.65
CA ALA A 44 -3.01 -0.87 -5.06
C ALA A 44 -2.32 -2.10 -5.71
N ASN A 45 -1.40 -1.87 -6.64
CA ASN A 45 -0.65 -2.94 -7.31
C ASN A 45 0.23 -3.74 -6.31
N LEU A 46 0.90 -3.06 -5.37
CA LEU A 46 1.70 -3.74 -4.35
C LEU A 46 0.84 -4.57 -3.38
N ARG A 47 -0.38 -4.13 -3.07
CA ARG A 47 -1.31 -4.90 -2.23
C ARG A 47 -1.82 -6.15 -2.93
N GLU A 48 -2.07 -6.09 -4.23
CA GLU A 48 -2.48 -7.24 -5.01
C GLU A 48 -1.38 -8.32 -5.03
N GLY A 49 -0.15 -7.93 -5.35
CA GLY A 49 0.98 -8.88 -5.35
C GLY A 49 1.28 -9.48 -3.97
N ASN A 50 1.18 -8.68 -2.89
CA ASN A 50 1.33 -9.22 -1.54
C ASN A 50 0.26 -10.26 -1.20
N ARG A 51 -0.97 -10.08 -1.66
CA ARG A 51 -2.05 -11.06 -1.42
C ARG A 51 -1.77 -12.37 -2.13
N ASP A 52 -1.24 -12.31 -3.35
CA ASP A 52 -0.89 -13.52 -4.11
C ASP A 52 0.29 -14.25 -3.48
N LEU A 53 1.31 -13.51 -3.02
CA LEU A 53 2.44 -14.06 -2.26
C LEU A 53 2.00 -14.67 -0.93
N GLU A 54 1.04 -14.06 -0.22
CA GLU A 54 0.51 -14.60 1.03
C GLU A 54 -0.23 -15.93 0.80
N VAL A 55 -0.99 -16.02 -0.30
CA VAL A 55 -1.64 -17.27 -0.72
C VAL A 55 -0.61 -18.33 -1.07
N GLU A 56 0.46 -17.98 -1.79
CA GLU A 56 1.53 -18.92 -2.16
C GLU A 56 2.28 -19.43 -0.93
N VAL A 57 2.59 -18.55 0.03
CA VAL A 57 3.21 -18.94 1.31
C VAL A 57 2.30 -19.86 2.12
N LEU A 58 0.99 -19.58 2.14
CA LEU A 58 0.01 -20.42 2.82
C LEU A 58 -0.09 -21.81 2.16
N ASP A 59 -0.13 -21.86 0.82
CA ASP A 59 -0.19 -23.12 0.06
C ASP A 59 1.09 -23.95 0.24
N LEU A 60 2.27 -23.31 0.20
CA LEU A 60 3.54 -23.96 0.50
C LEU A 60 3.58 -24.52 1.92
N LYS A 61 3.14 -23.76 2.92
CA LYS A 61 3.09 -24.21 4.32
C LYS A 61 2.15 -25.41 4.48
N ASN A 62 0.92 -25.30 3.98
CA ASN A 62 -0.08 -26.35 4.06
C ASN A 62 0.34 -27.60 3.27
N GLY A 63 0.95 -27.43 2.10
CA GLY A 63 1.49 -28.53 1.29
C GLY A 63 2.63 -29.26 2.01
N THR A 64 3.54 -28.53 2.66
CA THR A 64 4.62 -29.14 3.46
C THR A 64 4.10 -29.83 4.72
N GLU A 65 3.14 -29.24 5.42
CA GLU A 65 2.50 -29.86 6.60
C GLU A 65 1.77 -31.14 6.21
N ALA A 66 1.01 -31.14 5.11
CA ALA A 66 0.30 -32.32 4.64
C ALA A 66 1.26 -33.47 4.26
N ILE A 67 2.43 -33.14 3.69
CA ILE A 67 3.47 -34.13 3.37
C ILE A 67 4.15 -34.62 4.65
N GLU A 68 4.42 -33.74 5.62
CA GLU A 68 5.03 -34.11 6.91
C GLU A 68 4.11 -35.01 7.74
N GLU A 69 2.81 -34.68 7.82
CA GLU A 69 1.79 -35.50 8.50
C GLU A 69 1.75 -36.91 7.91
N ARG A 70 1.78 -37.02 6.58
CA ARG A 70 1.81 -38.30 5.87
C ARG A 70 3.11 -39.07 6.13
N ALA A 71 4.26 -38.41 6.14
CA ALA A 71 5.53 -39.05 6.46
C ALA A 71 5.61 -39.53 7.92
N ARG A 72 5.05 -38.77 8.86
CA ARG A 72 4.96 -39.15 10.28
C ARG A 72 3.96 -40.30 10.49
N SER A 73 2.80 -40.25 9.85
CA SER A 73 1.72 -41.23 10.01
C SER A 73 1.94 -42.55 9.26
N GLU A 74 2.37 -42.49 8.00
CA GLU A 74 2.49 -43.69 7.14
C GLU A 74 3.89 -44.31 7.18
N LEU A 75 4.94 -43.49 7.29
CA LEU A 75 6.34 -43.96 7.22
C LEU A 75 7.02 -44.01 8.59
N GLY A 76 6.36 -43.52 9.65
CA GLY A 76 6.94 -43.44 10.99
C GLY A 76 8.22 -42.61 11.03
N MET A 77 8.37 -41.62 10.13
CA MET A 77 9.53 -40.75 10.11
C MET A 77 9.52 -39.82 11.32
N ILE A 78 10.67 -39.73 12.00
CA ILE A 78 10.89 -38.90 13.19
C ILE A 78 12.07 -37.98 12.88
N ARG A 79 11.98 -36.70 13.23
CA ARG A 79 13.05 -35.72 13.00
C ARG A 79 14.24 -35.99 13.94
N GLU A 80 15.47 -35.69 13.53
CA GLU A 80 16.65 -35.81 14.40
C GLU A 80 16.47 -34.98 15.68
N GLY A 81 16.46 -35.64 16.84
CA GLY A 81 16.29 -35.02 18.16
C GLY A 81 14.86 -35.06 18.73
N GLU A 82 13.87 -35.63 18.04
CA GLU A 82 12.52 -35.83 18.58
C GLU A 82 12.37 -37.21 19.27
N THR A 83 11.70 -37.26 20.42
CA THR A 83 11.38 -38.52 21.14
C THR A 83 9.96 -38.95 20.81
N PHE A 84 9.82 -40.09 20.11
CA PHE A 84 8.52 -40.65 19.73
C PHE A 84 7.95 -41.57 20.81
N TYR A 85 6.72 -41.30 21.25
CA TYR A 85 6.00 -42.12 22.23
C TYR A 85 4.80 -42.80 21.57
N ILE A 86 4.78 -44.13 21.56
CA ILE A 86 3.58 -44.90 21.21
C ILE A 86 2.93 -45.35 22.51
N ILE A 87 1.71 -44.90 22.74
CA ILE A 87 0.88 -45.40 23.83
C ILE A 87 0.18 -46.65 23.30
N VAL A 88 0.58 -47.82 23.81
CA VAL A 88 -0.09 -49.10 23.55
C VAL A 88 -1.03 -49.33 24.72
N ASP A 89 -2.34 -49.38 24.48
CA ASP A 89 -3.34 -49.81 25.45
C ASP A 89 -3.57 -51.32 25.34
#